data_AF-A0AA49JLN0-F1
#
_entry.id   AF-A0AA49JLN0-F1
#
_cell.length_a   1.000
_cell.length_b   1.000
_cell.length_c   1.000
_cell.angle_alpha   90.00
_cell.angle_beta   90.00
_cell.angle_gamma   90.00
#
_symmetry.space_group_name_H-M   'P 1'
#
loop_
_entity.id
_entity.type
_entity.pdbx_description
1 polymer ?
#
loop_
_entity_poly.entity_id
_entity_poly.type
_entity_poly.pdbx_seq_one_letter_code
_entity_poly.pdbx_strand_id
1 'polypeptide(L)' 'MNKLDRQIKALKWQLEHDANEKDKEIHKQALKILQDIKNGKPTSNIIHIESRKGTC' A
#
# COMPACT_ATOMS: atom_id res chain seq x y z
N MET A 1 -10.45 -17.35 6.62
CA MET A 1 -10.21 -15.91 6.38
C MET A 1 -8.87 -15.77 5.66
N ASN A 2 -8.87 -15.31 4.41
CA ASN A 2 -7.66 -15.29 3.57
C ASN A 2 -6.64 -14.24 4.07
N LYS A 3 -5.34 -14.56 3.95
CA LYS A 3 -4.23 -13.70 4.37
C LYS A 3 -4.33 -12.28 3.78
N LEU A 4 -4.70 -12.18 2.51
CA LEU A 4 -4.93 -10.91 1.80
C LEU A 4 -6.04 -10.06 2.44
N ASP A 5 -7.13 -10.69 2.90
CA ASP A 5 -8.27 -9.97 3.48
C ASP A 5 -7.90 -9.35 4.83
N ARG A 6 -7.07 -10.06 5.62
CA ARG A 6 -6.49 -9.52 6.87
C ARG A 6 -5.57 -8.34 6.60
N GLN A 7 -4.73 -8.42 5.56
CA GLN A 7 -3.83 -7.33 5.18
C GLN A 7 -4.59 -6.09 4.68
N ILE A 8 -5.65 -6.28 3.88
CA ILE A 8 -6.52 -5.18 3.44
C ILE A 8 -7.19 -4.50 4.63
N LYS A 9 -7.72 -5.27 5.60
CA LYS A 9 -8.33 -4.69 6.82
C LYS A 9 -7.31 -3.91 7.66
N ALA A 10 -6.10 -4.45 7.84
CA ALA A 10 -5.03 -3.78 8.57
C ALA A 10 -4.66 -2.44 7.91
N LEU A 11 -4.46 -2.44 6.58
CA LEU A 11 -4.14 -1.21 5.84
C LEU A 11 -5.25 -0.17 5.88
N LYS A 12 -6.52 -0.57 5.87
CA LYS A 12 -7.65 0.36 6.07
C LYS A 12 -7.60 1.02 7.45
N TRP A 13 -7.40 0.21 8.48
CA TRP A 13 -7.27 0.70 9.85
C TRP A 13 -6.09 1.67 9.97
N GLN A 14 -4.94 1.34 9.38
CA GLN A 14 -3.80 2.24 9.33
C GLN A 14 -4.17 3.56 8.63
N LEU A 15 -4.81 3.54 7.46
CA LEU A 15 -5.20 4.78 6.76
C LEU A 15 -6.11 5.70 7.56
N GLU A 16 -6.99 5.12 8.38
CA GLU A 16 -7.91 5.88 9.24
C GLU A 16 -7.21 6.48 10.46
N HIS A 17 -6.20 5.80 11.00
CA HIS A 17 -5.49 6.20 12.23
C HIS A 17 -4.12 6.85 12.00
N ASP A 18 -3.56 6.77 10.80
CA ASP A 18 -2.27 7.39 10.49
C ASP A 18 -2.39 8.91 10.49
N ALA A 19 -1.37 9.59 10.98
CA ALA A 19 -1.28 11.05 10.94
C ALA A 19 -0.30 11.52 9.85
N ASN A 20 0.56 10.64 9.35
CA ASN A 20 1.59 11.00 8.38
C ASN A 20 1.05 10.86 6.95
N GLU A 21 0.96 11.98 6.24
CA GLU A 21 0.43 12.00 4.87
C GLU A 21 1.26 11.16 3.89
N LYS A 22 2.59 11.09 4.08
CA LYS A 22 3.46 10.25 3.25
C LYS A 22 3.18 8.76 3.44
N ASP A 23 3.02 8.32 4.68
CA ASP A 23 2.64 6.93 4.99
C ASP A 23 1.24 6.60 4.48
N LYS A 24 0.29 7.54 4.56
CA LYS A 24 -1.04 7.37 3.94
C LYS A 24 -0.97 7.10 2.45
N GLU A 25 -0.08 7.77 1.72
CA GLU A 25 0.08 7.50 0.30
C GLU A 25 0.65 6.10 0.03
N ILE A 26 1.65 5.67 0.80
CA ILE A 26 2.23 4.34 0.72
C ILE A 26 1.17 3.27 1.04
N HIS A 27 0.39 3.47 2.10
CA HIS A 27 -0.69 2.58 2.50
C HIS A 27 -1.83 2.52 1.48
N LYS A 28 -2.21 3.65 0.85
CA LYS A 28 -3.19 3.69 -0.25
C LYS A 28 -2.70 2.88 -1.46
N GLN A 29 -1.43 3.03 -1.83
CA GLN A 29 -0.84 2.28 -2.94
C GLN A 29 -0.80 0.79 -2.64
N ALA A 30 -0.34 0.40 -1.44
CA ALA A 30 -0.33 -0.99 -1.00
C ALA A 30 -1.75 -1.61 -0.99
N LEU A 31 -2.75 -0.87 -0.52
CA LEU A 31 -4.15 -1.31 -0.52
C LEU A 31 -4.65 -1.55 -1.94
N LYS A 32 -4.36 -0.64 -2.87
CA LYS A 32 -4.74 -0.76 -4.28
C LYS A 32 -4.13 -2.00 -4.92
N ILE A 33 -2.84 -2.27 -4.68
CA ILE A 33 -2.14 -3.46 -5.17
C ILE A 33 -2.80 -4.74 -4.65
N LEU A 34 -3.06 -4.84 -3.34
CA LEU A 34 -3.68 -6.02 -2.75
C LEU A 34 -5.10 -6.27 -3.28
N GLN A 35 -5.86 -5.19 -3.54
CA GLN A 35 -7.17 -5.29 -4.19
C GLN A 35 -7.04 -5.75 -5.65
N ASP A 36 -6.06 -5.26 -6.39
CA ASP A 36 -5.81 -5.66 -7.78
C ASP A 36 -5.46 -7.15 -7.86
N ILE A 37 -4.58 -7.64 -6.98
CA ILE A 37 -4.25 -9.07 -6.82
C ILE A 37 -5.49 -9.88 -6.49
N LYS A 38 -6.31 -9.41 -5.54
CA LYS A 38 -7.56 -10.09 -5.15
C LYS A 38 -8.55 -10.20 -6.32
N ASN A 39 -8.52 -9.23 -7.24
CA ASN A 39 -9.35 -9.22 -8.44
C ASN A 39 -8.69 -9.90 -9.67
N GLY A 40 -7.50 -10.50 -9.50
CA GLY A 40 -6.79 -11.19 -10.58
C GLY A 40 -6.18 -10.26 -11.63
N LYS A 41 -5.98 -8.98 -11.31
CA LYS A 41 -5.35 -8.01 -12.21
C LYS A 41 -3.82 -7.99 -12.04
N PRO A 42 -3.06 -7.79 -13.14
CA PRO A 42 -1.60 -7.82 -13.11
C PRO A 42 -1.00 -6.54 -12.52
N THR A 43 -0.19 -6.69 -11.47
CA THR A 43 0.41 -5.59 -10.68
C THR A 43 1.75 -5.08 -11.23
N SER A 44 1.92 -5.03 -12.55
CA SER A 44 3.25 -4.96 -13.17
C SER A 44 3.98 -3.61 -13.08
N ASN A 45 3.44 -2.56 -12.42
CA ASN A 45 3.91 -1.18 -12.68
C ASN A 45 4.08 -0.23 -11.48
N ILE A 46 4.07 -0.67 -10.20
CA ILE A 46 3.88 0.30 -9.09
C ILE A 46 5.09 0.51 -8.15
N ILE A 47 6.17 -0.27 -8.20
CA ILE A 47 7.32 -0.01 -7.32
C ILE A 47 8.39 0.81 -8.05
N HIS A 48 8.13 2.11 -8.23
CA HIS A 48 9.17 3.11 -8.49
C HIS A 48 9.18 4.10 -7.31
N ILE A 49 9.59 3.61 -6.14
CA ILE A 49 9.85 4.50 -5.00
C ILE A 49 11.28 4.99 -5.20
N GLU A 50 11.43 6.15 -5.86
CA GLU A 50 12.67 6.90 -5.82
C GLU A 50 12.99 7.20 -4.35
N SER A 51 13.86 6.39 -3.76
CA SER A 51 14.63 6.80 -2.59
C SER A 51 15.52 7.95 -3.07
N ARG A 52 15.03 9.19 -2.98
CA ARG A 52 15.89 10.37 -3.07
C ARG A 52 16.93 10.21 -1.97
N LYS A 53 18.12 9.75 -2.37
CA LYS A 53 19.32 9.73 -1.54
C LYS A 53 19.48 11.12 -0.95
N GLY A 54 19.31 11.23 0.37
CA GLY A 54 19.86 12.36 1.10
C GLY A 54 21.37 12.33 0.86
N THR A 55 21.86 13.29 0.08
CA THR A 55 23.29 13.59 0.05
C THR A 55 23.66 14.17 1.42
N CYS A 56 24.71 13.59 2.00
CA CYS A 56 25.28 13.91 3.31
C CYS A 56 25.57 15.40 3.51
#